data_AF-A0A7D9LPZ4-F1
#
_entry.id   AF-A0A7D9LPZ4-F1
#
_cell.length_a   1.000
_cell.length_b   1.000
_cell.length_c   1.000
_cell.angle_alpha   90.00
_cell.angle_beta   90.00
_cell.angle_gamma   90.00
#
_symmetry.space_group_name_H-M   'P 1'
#
loop_
_entity.id
_entity.type
_entity.pdbx_description
1 polymer ?
#
loop_
_entity_poly.entity_id
_entity_poly.type
_entity_poly.pdbx_seq_one_letter_code
_entity_poly.pdbx_strand_id
1 'polypeptide(L)'
;LIVVAEKDVVYERFPIPLINRLEKHLLVMSTGLTEHQARLAKELEGWVKVFSEAKPEYSSGESLFKPGDCFVGYHSDTVAAVVMKISNLGNDWSNEQILSQSIYTLLQCASPDAIARLPATKLKHDAEKLWTEYFRNQKHGSLKDYLVHCLGNNKDTENDSSLVQFVCIKIVLPRKLSDRKGISGKGQLTDGKIDVLENYYGLANREAKL
;
A
#
# COMPACT_ATOMS: atom_id res chain seq x y z
N LEU A 1 28.40 16.54 -10.00
CA LEU A 1 27.30 16.97 -9.10
C LEU A 1 25.99 16.56 -9.75
N ILE A 2 25.13 15.84 -9.05
CA ILE A 2 23.79 15.48 -9.54
C ILE A 2 22.79 16.29 -8.72
N VAL A 3 21.92 17.03 -9.40
CA VAL A 3 20.83 17.79 -8.77
C VAL A 3 19.52 17.13 -9.19
N VAL A 4 18.79 16.60 -8.22
CA VAL A 4 17.47 15.99 -8.43
C VAL A 4 16.42 16.91 -7.84
N ALA A 5 15.44 17.29 -8.65
CA ALA A 5 14.36 18.18 -8.26
C ALA A 5 13.09 17.87 -9.06
N GLU A 6 11.93 18.19 -8.49
CA GLU A 6 10.66 18.10 -9.20
C GLU A 6 10.63 19.08 -10.37
N LYS A 7 9.97 18.67 -11.47
CA LYS A 7 9.89 19.44 -12.70
C LYS A 7 9.43 20.87 -12.42
N ASP A 8 8.33 21.03 -11.70
CA ASP A 8 7.70 22.33 -11.48
C ASP A 8 8.58 23.23 -10.61
N VAL A 9 9.29 22.66 -9.62
CA VAL A 9 10.26 23.39 -8.80
C VAL A 9 11.42 23.93 -9.65
N VAL A 10 11.91 23.15 -10.62
CA VAL A 10 12.95 23.63 -11.55
C VAL A 10 12.45 24.79 -12.39
N TYR A 11 11.23 24.73 -12.92
CA TYR A 11 10.69 25.80 -13.76
C TYR A 11 10.34 27.07 -12.98
N GLU A 12 9.87 26.94 -11.74
CA GLU A 12 9.39 28.08 -10.97
C GLU A 12 10.46 28.75 -10.10
N ARG A 13 11.41 27.97 -9.56
CA ARG A 13 12.31 28.46 -8.51
C ARG A 13 13.77 28.53 -8.93
N PHE A 14 14.19 27.78 -9.94
CA PHE A 14 15.61 27.74 -10.29
C PHE A 14 15.95 28.92 -11.21
N PRO A 15 17.02 29.68 -10.92
CA PRO A 15 17.42 30.79 -11.77
C PRO A 15 17.89 30.26 -13.14
N ILE A 16 17.49 30.93 -14.22
CA ILE A 16 17.79 30.54 -15.62
C ILE A 16 19.29 30.22 -15.85
N PRO A 17 20.26 30.98 -15.31
CA PRO A 17 21.68 30.65 -15.48
C PRO A 17 22.08 29.29 -14.90
N LEU A 18 21.43 28.85 -13.81
CA LEU A 18 21.67 27.54 -13.21
C LEU A 18 21.10 26.44 -14.09
N ILE A 19 19.87 26.61 -14.57
CA ILE A 19 19.21 25.68 -15.49
C ILE A 19 20.07 25.49 -16.76
N ASN A 20 20.63 26.57 -17.30
CA ASN A 20 21.42 26.53 -18.53
C ASN A 20 22.81 25.88 -18.38
N ARG A 21 23.35 25.83 -17.16
CA ARG A 21 24.63 25.15 -16.88
C ARG A 21 24.47 23.67 -16.58
N LEU A 22 23.23 23.18 -16.42
CA LEU A 22 22.94 21.78 -16.12
C LEU A 22 22.40 21.05 -17.36
N GLU A 23 22.95 19.86 -17.61
CA GLU A 23 22.35 18.87 -18.48
C GLU A 23 21.05 18.35 -17.84
N LYS A 24 19.99 18.18 -18.64
CA LYS A 24 18.64 17.92 -18.14
C LYS A 24 18.20 16.53 -18.57
N HIS A 25 17.91 15.68 -17.59
CA HIS A 25 17.26 14.40 -17.82
C HIS A 25 15.97 14.36 -17.00
N LEU A 26 14.84 14.13 -17.67
CA LEU A 26 13.57 13.92 -17.00
C LEU A 26 13.44 12.43 -16.67
N LEU A 27 13.47 12.10 -15.39
CA LEU A 27 13.34 10.73 -14.89
C LEU A 27 11.89 10.48 -14.49
N VAL A 28 11.13 9.84 -15.38
CA VAL A 28 9.76 9.38 -15.09
C VAL A 28 9.78 7.85 -15.14
N MET A 29 9.30 7.17 -14.09
CA MET A 29 9.43 5.71 -14.01
C MET A 29 8.65 5.03 -15.14
N SER A 30 7.49 5.57 -15.52
CA SER A 30 6.71 5.07 -16.65
C SER A 30 7.44 5.17 -18.00
N THR A 31 8.42 6.07 -18.15
CA THR A 31 9.23 6.20 -19.38
C THR A 31 10.42 5.25 -19.43
N GLY A 32 10.83 4.67 -18.29
CA GLY A 32 11.93 3.70 -18.19
C GLY A 32 11.51 2.25 -18.28
N LEU A 33 10.21 1.97 -18.47
CA LEU A 33 9.68 0.61 -18.56
C LEU A 33 9.99 0.00 -19.92
N THR A 34 10.33 -1.29 -19.94
CA THR A 34 10.30 -2.07 -21.18
C THR A 34 8.85 -2.24 -21.66
N GLU A 35 8.65 -2.54 -22.96
CA GLU A 35 7.30 -2.78 -23.49
C GLU A 35 6.58 -3.91 -22.72
N HIS A 36 7.33 -4.93 -22.31
CA HIS A 36 6.82 -6.01 -21.48
C HIS A 36 6.34 -5.52 -20.12
N GLN A 37 7.18 -4.76 -19.39
CA GLN A 37 6.83 -4.21 -18.08
C GLN A 37 5.66 -3.22 -18.17
N ALA A 38 5.56 -2.45 -19.26
CA ALA A 38 4.45 -1.53 -19.48
C ALA A 38 3.10 -2.26 -19.62
N ARG A 39 3.08 -3.44 -20.25
CA ARG A 39 1.87 -4.29 -20.33
C ARG A 39 1.45 -4.78 -18.95
N LEU A 40 2.38 -5.28 -18.15
CA LEU A 40 2.10 -5.72 -16.77
C LEU A 40 1.66 -4.57 -15.87
N ALA A 41 2.27 -3.38 -16.02
CA ALA A 41 1.85 -2.19 -15.30
C ALA A 41 0.41 -1.81 -15.62
N LYS A 42 -0.02 -1.89 -16.89
CA LYS A 42 -1.40 -1.61 -17.28
C LYS A 42 -2.40 -2.61 -16.69
N GLU A 43 -2.04 -3.89 -16.63
CA GLU A 43 -2.87 -4.92 -15.99
C GLU A 43 -3.00 -4.66 -14.49
N LEU A 44 -1.89 -4.33 -13.81
CA LEU A 44 -1.88 -4.00 -12.39
C LEU A 44 -2.67 -2.72 -12.08
N GLU A 45 -2.60 -1.71 -12.94
CA GLU A 45 -3.40 -0.49 -12.82
C GLU A 45 -4.90 -0.78 -12.94
N GLY A 46 -5.28 -1.68 -13.87
CA GLY A 46 -6.63 -2.19 -13.97
C GLY A 46 -7.10 -2.84 -12.67
N TRP A 47 -6.25 -3.66 -12.05
CA TRP A 47 -6.54 -4.27 -10.76
C TRP A 47 -6.71 -3.23 -9.64
N VAL A 48 -5.82 -2.24 -9.54
CA VAL A 48 -5.90 -1.14 -8.54
C VAL A 48 -7.20 -0.35 -8.70
N LYS A 49 -7.62 -0.10 -9.93
CA LYS A 49 -8.87 0.59 -10.22
C LYS A 49 -10.07 -0.24 -9.73
N VAL A 50 -10.10 -1.54 -10.01
CA VAL A 50 -11.17 -2.42 -9.52
C VAL A 50 -11.15 -2.54 -7.99
N PHE A 51 -9.98 -2.55 -7.38
CA PHE A 51 -9.79 -2.57 -5.93
C PHE A 51 -10.34 -1.31 -5.25
N SER A 52 -10.18 -0.15 -5.88
CA SER A 52 -10.68 1.14 -5.36
C SER A 52 -12.15 1.39 -5.66
N GLU A 53 -12.69 0.85 -6.75
CA GLU A 53 -14.11 0.97 -7.10
C GLU A 53 -15.01 0.11 -6.20
N ALA A 54 -15.38 0.64 -5.03
CA ALA A 54 -16.46 0.10 -4.21
C ALA A 54 -17.83 0.41 -4.83
N LYS A 55 -18.77 -0.54 -4.76
CA LYS A 55 -20.15 -0.31 -5.22
C LYS A 55 -20.82 0.82 -4.41
N PRO A 56 -21.58 1.71 -5.07
CA PRO A 56 -22.24 2.84 -4.40
C PRO A 56 -23.29 2.40 -3.36
N GLU A 57 -23.79 1.17 -3.45
CA GLU A 57 -24.79 0.58 -2.52
C GLU A 57 -24.32 0.54 -1.05
N TYR A 58 -23.01 0.57 -0.80
CA TYR A 58 -22.41 0.53 0.54
C TYR A 58 -21.66 1.82 0.92
N SER A 59 -21.72 2.83 0.05
CA SER A 59 -21.04 4.10 0.23
C SER A 59 -22.01 5.10 0.87
N SER A 60 -21.83 5.39 2.16
CA SER A 60 -22.54 6.51 2.80
C SER A 60 -21.88 7.84 2.40
N GLY A 61 -22.11 8.26 1.14
CA GLY A 61 -21.63 9.53 0.59
C GLY A 61 -21.13 9.43 -0.85
N GLU A 62 -21.32 10.49 -1.63
CA GLU A 62 -20.94 10.65 -3.04
C GLU A 62 -19.41 10.61 -3.30
N SER A 63 -18.57 10.34 -2.28
CA SER A 63 -17.13 10.31 -2.44
C SER A 63 -16.68 8.96 -3.02
N LEU A 64 -16.34 8.96 -4.31
CA LEU A 64 -15.63 7.86 -4.97
C LEU A 64 -14.32 7.59 -4.21
N PHE A 65 -14.16 6.36 -3.70
CA PHE A 65 -12.94 5.92 -3.03
C PHE A 65 -11.82 5.85 -4.08
N LYS A 66 -10.72 6.58 -3.88
CA LYS A 66 -9.63 6.68 -4.86
C LYS A 66 -8.52 5.68 -4.52
N PRO A 67 -7.66 5.31 -5.48
CA PRO A 67 -6.44 4.54 -5.20
C PRO A 67 -5.57 5.14 -4.09
N GLY A 68 -5.53 6.48 -3.97
CA GLY A 68 -4.83 7.18 -2.89
C GLY A 68 -5.43 6.98 -1.49
N ASP A 69 -6.72 6.66 -1.40
CA ASP A 69 -7.39 6.32 -0.13
C ASP A 69 -7.21 4.82 0.21
N CYS A 70 -7.06 3.99 -0.82
CA CYS A 70 -6.78 2.57 -0.70
C CYS A 70 -5.36 2.27 -0.25
N PHE A 71 -4.38 2.92 -0.88
CA PHE A 71 -2.96 2.62 -0.76
C PHE A 71 -2.22 3.86 -0.28
N VAL A 72 -1.57 3.75 0.87
CA VAL A 72 -0.89 4.88 1.48
C VAL A 72 0.37 5.22 0.68
N GLY A 73 0.51 6.49 0.27
CA GLY A 73 1.63 6.94 -0.56
C GLY A 73 1.47 6.64 -2.05
N TYR A 74 0.27 6.26 -2.50
CA TYR A 74 0.00 5.99 -3.91
C TYR A 74 0.12 7.25 -4.78
N HIS A 75 0.86 7.14 -5.86
CA HIS A 75 1.05 8.13 -6.90
C HIS A 75 0.85 7.48 -8.29
N SER A 76 0.76 8.29 -9.35
CA SER A 76 0.54 7.79 -10.71
C SER A 76 1.62 6.80 -11.18
N ASP A 77 2.87 7.04 -10.78
CA ASP A 77 4.01 6.17 -11.09
C ASP A 77 4.17 4.97 -10.14
N THR A 78 3.31 4.77 -9.12
CA THR A 78 3.53 3.69 -8.12
C THR A 78 3.47 2.32 -8.76
N VAL A 79 2.49 2.10 -9.62
CA VAL A 79 2.31 0.84 -10.35
C VAL A 79 3.52 0.54 -11.24
N ALA A 80 4.00 1.55 -11.98
CA ALA A 80 5.21 1.45 -12.79
C ALA A 80 6.44 1.09 -11.95
N ALA A 81 6.63 1.78 -10.82
CA ALA A 81 7.76 1.55 -9.92
C ALA A 81 7.73 0.14 -9.30
N VAL A 82 6.56 -0.34 -8.89
CA VAL A 82 6.40 -1.69 -8.32
C VAL A 82 6.73 -2.75 -9.37
N VAL A 83 6.13 -2.68 -10.55
CA VAL A 83 6.37 -3.67 -11.62
C VAL A 83 7.83 -3.69 -12.04
N MET A 84 8.45 -2.51 -12.19
CA MET A 84 9.87 -2.41 -12.52
C MET A 84 10.74 -3.06 -11.43
N LYS A 85 10.48 -2.75 -10.16
CA LYS A 85 11.21 -3.34 -9.02
C LYS A 85 11.09 -4.86 -9.01
N ILE A 86 9.86 -5.39 -9.12
CA ILE A 86 9.59 -6.82 -9.05
C ILE A 86 10.18 -7.55 -10.26
N SER A 87 10.03 -6.99 -11.46
CA SER A 87 10.61 -7.55 -12.68
C SER A 87 12.14 -7.62 -12.61
N ASN A 88 12.81 -6.62 -12.01
CA ASN A 88 14.26 -6.62 -11.86
C ASN A 88 14.76 -7.60 -10.79
N LEU A 89 13.93 -7.92 -9.78
CA LEU A 89 14.24 -8.92 -8.76
C LEU A 89 14.02 -10.35 -9.28
N GLY A 90 13.01 -10.54 -10.12
CA GLY A 90 12.58 -11.82 -10.65
C GLY A 90 12.86 -11.98 -12.14
N ASN A 91 14.15 -11.97 -12.53
CA ASN A 91 14.54 -11.95 -13.94
C ASN A 91 14.03 -13.15 -14.77
N ASP A 92 13.75 -14.28 -14.10
CA ASP A 92 13.23 -15.53 -14.70
C ASP A 92 11.76 -15.81 -14.31
N TRP A 93 11.07 -14.86 -13.70
CA TRP A 93 9.68 -15.07 -13.27
C TRP A 93 8.71 -14.97 -14.44
N SER A 94 7.66 -15.79 -14.38
CA SER A 94 6.54 -15.66 -15.31
C SER A 94 5.78 -14.35 -15.06
N ASN A 95 5.06 -13.89 -16.07
CA ASN A 95 4.20 -12.70 -15.97
C ASN A 95 3.25 -12.77 -14.77
N GLU A 96 2.68 -13.96 -14.53
CA GLU A 96 1.76 -14.21 -13.42
C GLU A 96 2.45 -14.08 -12.06
N GLN A 97 3.69 -14.54 -11.93
CA GLN A 97 4.48 -14.40 -10.71
C GLN A 97 4.83 -12.93 -10.45
N ILE A 98 5.23 -12.20 -11.50
CA ILE A 98 5.53 -10.76 -11.41
C ILE A 98 4.27 -10.00 -10.97
N LEU A 99 3.11 -10.28 -11.57
CA LEU A 99 1.85 -9.64 -11.19
C LEU A 99 1.43 -9.99 -9.76
N SER A 100 1.49 -11.27 -9.39
CA SER A 100 1.16 -11.73 -8.04
C SER A 100 2.02 -11.05 -6.98
N GLN A 101 3.34 -10.99 -7.21
CA GLN A 101 4.26 -10.34 -6.28
C GLN A 101 4.09 -8.81 -6.28
N SER A 102 3.72 -8.21 -7.40
CA SER A 102 3.42 -6.78 -7.48
C SER A 102 2.14 -6.44 -6.70
N ILE A 103 1.09 -7.25 -6.82
CA ILE A 103 -0.12 -7.13 -6.01
C ILE A 103 0.22 -7.29 -4.53
N TYR A 104 1.01 -8.31 -4.17
CA TYR A 104 1.46 -8.49 -2.79
C TYR A 104 2.18 -7.25 -2.25
N THR A 105 3.08 -6.66 -3.04
CA THR A 105 3.82 -5.45 -2.65
C THR A 105 2.91 -4.24 -2.48
N LEU A 106 1.95 -4.03 -3.39
CA LEU A 106 0.95 -2.96 -3.23
C LEU A 106 0.07 -3.18 -2.00
N LEU A 107 -0.30 -4.43 -1.73
CA LEU A 107 -1.14 -4.81 -0.60
C LEU A 107 -0.47 -4.48 0.74
N GLN A 108 0.87 -4.47 0.82
CA GLN A 108 1.59 -4.03 2.02
C GLN A 108 1.36 -2.55 2.36
N CYS A 109 1.01 -1.73 1.36
CA CYS A 109 0.69 -0.32 1.55
C CYS A 109 -0.82 -0.07 1.66
N ALA A 110 -1.66 -1.10 1.55
CA ALA A 110 -3.11 -0.94 1.62
C ALA A 110 -3.57 -0.58 3.04
N SER A 111 -4.61 0.25 3.13
CA SER A 111 -5.27 0.55 4.39
C SER A 111 -6.19 -0.62 4.81
N PRO A 112 -6.29 -0.94 6.12
CA PRO A 112 -7.14 -2.04 6.57
C PRO A 112 -8.63 -1.76 6.28
N ASP A 113 -9.04 -0.49 6.21
CA ASP A 113 -10.37 -0.08 5.74
C ASP A 113 -10.61 -0.45 4.27
N ALA A 114 -9.64 -0.24 3.38
CA ALA A 114 -9.77 -0.65 1.99
C ALA A 114 -9.94 -2.18 1.84
N ILE A 115 -9.23 -2.97 2.66
CA ILE A 115 -9.37 -4.42 2.71
C ILE A 115 -10.77 -4.84 3.23
N ALA A 116 -11.28 -4.14 4.23
CA ALA A 116 -12.64 -4.37 4.74
C ALA A 116 -13.74 -4.08 3.72
N ARG A 117 -13.47 -3.19 2.76
CA ARG A 117 -14.40 -2.84 1.68
C ARG A 117 -14.36 -3.80 0.48
N LEU A 118 -13.37 -4.69 0.39
CA LEU A 118 -13.25 -5.67 -0.71
C LEU A 118 -14.51 -6.49 -1.00
N PRO A 119 -15.31 -6.95 0.00
CA PRO A 119 -16.55 -7.68 -0.29
C PRO A 119 -17.58 -6.86 -1.07
N ALA A 120 -17.47 -5.53 -1.05
CA ALA A 120 -18.33 -4.58 -1.77
C ALA A 120 -17.78 -4.15 -3.14
N THR A 121 -16.58 -4.61 -3.54
CA THR A 121 -16.01 -4.33 -4.87
C THR A 121 -16.30 -5.49 -5.84
N LYS A 122 -15.88 -5.36 -7.11
CA LYS A 122 -15.96 -6.47 -8.08
C LYS A 122 -14.96 -7.61 -7.77
N LEU A 123 -14.06 -7.42 -6.79
CA LEU A 123 -13.07 -8.42 -6.33
C LEU A 123 -13.60 -9.31 -5.19
N LYS A 124 -14.93 -9.41 -5.00
CA LYS A 124 -15.55 -10.21 -3.94
C LYS A 124 -15.03 -11.66 -3.87
N HIS A 125 -14.74 -12.29 -5.00
CA HIS A 125 -14.23 -13.67 -5.04
C HIS A 125 -12.83 -13.83 -4.45
N ASP A 126 -11.97 -12.82 -4.60
CA ASP A 126 -10.60 -12.83 -4.08
C ASP A 126 -10.48 -12.15 -2.71
N ALA A 127 -11.56 -11.56 -2.20
CA ALA A 127 -11.58 -10.84 -0.93
C ALA A 127 -11.07 -11.67 0.25
N GLU A 128 -11.44 -12.95 0.35
CA GLU A 128 -10.97 -13.82 1.44
C GLU A 128 -9.47 -14.14 1.33
N LYS A 129 -8.96 -14.33 0.11
CA LYS A 129 -7.54 -14.57 -0.13
C LYS A 129 -6.72 -13.33 0.24
N LEU A 130 -7.12 -12.17 -0.28
CA LEU A 130 -6.47 -10.88 0.01
C LEU A 130 -6.55 -10.52 1.49
N TRP A 131 -7.67 -10.80 2.15
CA TRP A 131 -7.82 -10.63 3.59
C TRP A 131 -6.82 -11.49 4.36
N THR A 132 -6.72 -12.77 4.00
CA THR A 132 -5.79 -13.71 4.64
C THR A 132 -4.35 -13.26 4.43
N GLU A 133 -3.99 -12.88 3.21
CA GLU A 133 -2.65 -12.40 2.88
C GLU A 133 -2.28 -11.16 3.70
N TYR A 134 -3.15 -10.16 3.73
CA TYR A 134 -2.92 -8.92 4.46
C TYR A 134 -2.81 -9.15 5.98
N PHE A 135 -3.80 -9.81 6.60
CA PHE A 135 -3.86 -9.89 8.05
C PHE A 135 -3.00 -11.01 8.64
N ARG A 136 -2.75 -12.11 7.93
CA ARG A 136 -1.98 -13.25 8.46
C ARG A 136 -0.54 -13.27 7.98
N ASN A 137 -0.30 -12.99 6.70
CA ASN A 137 1.01 -13.18 6.09
C ASN A 137 1.86 -11.91 6.18
N GLN A 138 1.29 -10.73 5.90
CA GLN A 138 2.06 -9.47 5.82
C GLN A 138 2.39 -8.81 7.18
N LYS A 139 1.91 -9.36 8.30
CA LYS A 139 2.24 -8.94 9.68
C LYS A 139 2.09 -7.41 9.94
N HIS A 140 0.94 -6.86 9.61
CA HIS A 140 0.63 -5.44 9.85
C HIS A 140 0.22 -5.10 11.30
N GLY A 141 0.10 -6.09 12.18
CA GLY A 141 -0.48 -5.91 13.52
C GLY A 141 0.42 -5.23 14.55
N SER A 142 1.74 -5.33 14.40
CA SER A 142 2.70 -4.72 15.32
C SER A 142 4.06 -4.55 14.66
N LEU A 143 4.70 -3.40 14.89
CA LEU A 143 6.07 -3.16 14.45
C LEU A 143 7.04 -4.20 15.04
N LYS A 144 6.81 -4.64 16.29
CA LYS A 144 7.63 -5.68 16.92
C LYS A 144 7.55 -6.99 16.15
N ASP A 145 6.35 -7.44 15.83
CA ASP A 145 6.13 -8.73 15.15
C ASP A 145 6.70 -8.68 13.73
N TYR A 146 6.59 -7.53 13.07
CA TYR A 146 7.22 -7.29 11.78
C TYR A 146 8.75 -7.34 11.87
N LEU A 147 9.36 -6.63 12.83
CA LEU A 147 10.81 -6.63 13.01
C LEU A 147 11.36 -8.03 13.33
N VAL A 148 10.67 -8.79 14.20
CA VAL A 148 11.03 -10.18 14.50
C VAL A 148 10.96 -11.04 13.23
N HIS A 149 9.93 -10.85 12.41
CA HIS A 149 9.81 -11.56 11.14
C HIS A 149 10.96 -11.20 10.16
N CYS A 150 11.29 -9.92 10.01
CA CYS A 150 12.40 -9.48 9.16
C CYS A 150 13.76 -9.99 9.65
N LEU A 151 14.04 -9.85 10.95
CA LEU A 151 15.29 -10.30 11.55
C LEU A 151 15.41 -11.84 11.55
N GLY A 152 14.29 -12.54 11.70
CA GLY A 152 14.25 -14.01 11.67
C GLY A 152 14.51 -14.60 10.28
N ASN A 153 14.15 -13.88 9.22
CA ASN A 153 14.35 -14.29 7.82
C ASN A 153 15.74 -13.90 7.28
N ASN A 154 16.42 -12.92 7.89
CA ASN A 154 17.74 -12.42 7.44
C ASN A 154 18.92 -13.25 7.99
N LYS A 155 18.87 -14.59 7.85
CA LYS A 155 19.96 -15.44 8.37
C LYS A 155 21.22 -15.50 7.50
N ASP A 156 21.20 -15.01 6.25
CA ASP A 156 22.24 -15.35 5.27
C ASP A 156 22.87 -14.16 4.51
N THR A 157 22.98 -12.96 5.08
CA THR A 157 23.77 -11.88 4.42
C THR A 157 24.61 -11.08 5.40
N GLU A 158 25.90 -11.42 5.47
CA GLU A 158 26.93 -10.56 6.06
C GLU A 158 27.01 -9.26 5.25
N ASN A 159 26.73 -8.12 5.90
CA ASN A 159 26.93 -6.72 5.46
C ASN A 159 25.84 -5.99 4.65
N ASP A 160 24.62 -6.50 4.50
CA ASP A 160 23.56 -5.72 3.83
C ASP A 160 22.73 -4.87 4.82
N SER A 161 22.91 -3.55 4.76
CA SER A 161 22.06 -2.61 5.51
C SER A 161 20.69 -2.51 4.84
N SER A 162 19.64 -2.98 5.52
CA SER A 162 18.27 -2.86 5.02
C SER A 162 17.62 -1.55 5.45
N LEU A 163 17.00 -0.86 4.49
CA LEU A 163 16.16 0.31 4.76
C LEU A 163 14.70 -0.06 4.53
N VAL A 164 13.87 0.12 5.56
CA VAL A 164 12.43 -0.13 5.50
C VAL A 164 11.70 1.12 5.99
N GLN A 165 10.76 1.60 5.18
CA GLN A 165 9.88 2.71 5.53
C GLN A 165 8.56 2.16 6.07
N PHE A 166 8.14 2.66 7.22
CA PHE A 166 6.85 2.32 7.82
C PHE A 166 5.93 3.53 7.82
N VAL A 167 4.65 3.30 7.54
CA VAL A 167 3.61 4.29 7.74
C VAL A 167 2.70 3.82 8.85
N CYS A 168 2.51 4.66 9.86
CA CYS A 168 1.60 4.36 10.97
C CYS A 168 0.62 5.52 11.15
N ILE A 169 -0.67 5.23 11.13
CA ILE A 169 -1.72 6.22 11.39
C ILE A 169 -1.84 6.49 12.91
N LYS A 170 -1.30 5.60 13.75
CA LYS A 170 -1.18 5.80 15.21
C LYS A 170 0.25 6.17 15.59
N ILE A 171 0.50 7.46 15.84
CA ILE A 171 1.69 7.89 16.60
C ILE A 171 1.38 7.77 18.09
N VAL A 172 1.29 6.53 18.63
CA VAL A 172 1.28 6.32 20.08
C VAL A 172 1.93 4.98 20.40
N LEU A 173 3.19 4.99 20.84
CA LEU A 173 3.67 3.96 21.78
C LEU A 173 2.72 4.05 23.00
N PRO A 174 1.99 2.98 23.37
CA PRO A 174 0.82 3.10 24.23
C PRO A 174 1.15 3.75 25.57
N ARG A 175 0.76 5.02 25.75
CA ARG A 175 0.24 5.48 27.04
C ARG A 175 -1.26 5.24 27.01
N LYS A 176 -1.76 4.56 28.04
CA LYS A 176 -3.17 4.19 28.23
C LYS A 176 -4.11 5.28 27.70
N LEU A 177 -4.97 4.93 26.76
CA LEU A 177 -6.08 5.78 26.31
C LEU A 177 -7.39 5.12 26.71
N SER A 178 -8.01 5.70 27.73
CA SER A 178 -9.40 5.53 28.12
C SER A 178 -10.32 6.32 27.17
N ASP A 179 -11.50 5.73 26.93
CA ASP A 179 -12.73 6.30 26.35
C ASP A 179 -12.65 6.96 24.98
N ARG A 180 -13.22 6.31 23.94
CA ARG A 180 -14.08 6.97 22.91
C ARG A 180 -15.11 6.01 22.27
N LYS A 181 -16.26 6.59 21.93
CA LYS A 181 -17.47 6.00 21.34
C LYS A 181 -17.26 5.43 19.93
N GLY A 182 -17.96 4.32 19.66
CA GLY A 182 -17.88 3.55 18.42
C GLY A 182 -18.45 4.22 17.18
N ILE A 183 -17.87 3.87 16.03
CA ILE A 183 -18.28 4.30 14.69
C ILE A 183 -19.12 3.18 14.08
N SER A 184 -20.38 3.45 13.77
CA SER A 184 -21.30 2.52 13.11
C SER A 184 -21.15 2.64 11.59
N GLY A 185 -20.66 1.58 10.94
CA GLY A 185 -20.64 1.43 9.48
C GLY A 185 -21.41 0.17 9.07
N LYS A 186 -22.35 0.30 8.13
CA LYS A 186 -23.18 -0.81 7.63
C LYS A 186 -22.44 -1.61 6.55
N GLY A 187 -21.63 -2.56 6.99
CA GLY A 187 -21.14 -3.67 6.17
C GLY A 187 -21.17 -4.93 7.02
N GLN A 188 -21.73 -6.03 6.51
CA GLN A 188 -21.72 -7.31 7.24
C GLN A 188 -20.30 -7.90 7.20
N LEU A 189 -19.43 -7.43 8.08
CA LEU A 189 -18.23 -8.16 8.48
C LEU A 189 -18.65 -9.20 9.51
N THR A 190 -18.03 -10.39 9.46
CA THR A 190 -18.23 -11.39 10.51
C THR A 190 -17.62 -10.89 11.83
N ASP A 191 -18.19 -11.28 12.97
CA ASP A 191 -17.71 -10.84 14.30
C ASP A 191 -16.19 -11.05 14.47
N GLY A 192 -15.65 -12.16 13.96
CA GLY A 192 -14.21 -12.41 13.99
C GLY A 192 -13.35 -11.45 13.13
N LYS A 193 -13.91 -10.86 12.07
CA LYS A 193 -13.23 -9.82 11.28
C LYS A 193 -13.33 -8.45 11.95
N ILE A 194 -14.43 -8.20 12.65
CA ILE A 194 -14.60 -6.99 13.48
C ILE A 194 -13.55 -6.98 14.60
N ASP A 195 -13.38 -8.09 15.33
CA ASP A 195 -12.35 -8.24 16.38
C ASP A 195 -10.92 -7.96 15.87
N VAL A 196 -10.62 -8.40 14.64
CA VAL A 196 -9.31 -8.15 14.01
C VAL A 196 -9.13 -6.66 13.73
N LEU A 197 -10.13 -6.01 13.13
CA LEU A 197 -10.07 -4.57 12.86
C LEU A 197 -10.01 -3.74 14.14
N GLU A 198 -10.77 -4.11 15.17
CA GLU A 198 -10.73 -3.44 16.46
C GLU A 198 -9.36 -3.56 17.11
N ASN A 199 -8.70 -4.71 17.04
CA ASN A 199 -7.30 -4.85 17.48
C ASN A 199 -6.35 -3.96 16.68
N TYR A 200 -6.49 -3.91 15.36
CA TYR A 200 -5.66 -3.08 14.48
C TYR A 200 -5.81 -1.58 14.75
N TYR A 201 -7.05 -1.12 14.95
CA TYR A 201 -7.34 0.27 15.31
C TYR A 201 -7.24 0.51 16.82
N GLY A 202 -6.86 -0.48 17.64
CA GLY A 202 -6.85 -0.43 19.10
C GLY A 202 -8.15 0.09 19.71
N LEU A 203 -9.29 -0.28 19.14
CA LEU A 203 -10.66 0.05 19.54
C LEU A 203 -11.26 -1.05 20.44
N ALA A 204 -10.46 -1.74 21.25
CA ALA A 204 -10.96 -2.78 22.15
C ALA A 204 -11.91 -2.16 23.20
N ASN A 205 -13.22 -2.30 22.97
CA ASN A 205 -14.26 -1.91 23.90
C ASN A 205 -14.98 -3.18 24.37
N ARG A 206 -14.64 -3.67 25.57
CA ARG A 206 -15.47 -4.63 26.30
C ARG A 206 -15.99 -3.97 27.57
N GLU A 207 -17.13 -3.30 27.46
CA GLU A 207 -18.07 -3.28 28.59
C GLU A 207 -18.95 -4.53 28.50
N ALA A 208 -18.44 -5.65 28.99
CA ALA A 208 -19.31 -6.73 29.41
C ALA A 208 -19.77 -6.40 30.84
N LYS A 209 -20.99 -5.85 30.95
CA LYS A 209 -21.72 -5.72 32.22
C LYS A 209 -21.81 -7.10 32.90
N LEU A 210 -21.49 -7.10 34.19
CA LEU A 210 -21.85 -8.15 35.16
C LEU A 210 -23.36 -8.40 35.18
#